data_AF-A0A3P8TAI7-F1
#
_entry.id   AF-A0A3P8TAI7-F1
#
_cell.length_a   1.000
_cell.length_b   1.000
_cell.length_c   1.000
_cell.angle_alpha   90.00
_cell.angle_beta   90.00
_cell.angle_gamma   90.00
#
_symmetry.space_group_name_H-M   'P 1'
#
loop_
_entity.id
_entity.type
_entity.pdbx_description
1 polymer ?
#
loop_
_entity_poly.entity_id
_entity_poly.type
_entity_poly.pdbx_seq_one_letter_code
_entity_poly.pdbx_strand_id
1 'polypeptide(L)'
;MWLCQPSAHHLKEMGEEELWELINDNRHRISLGVRPCIVIPYLRQARVLTEMDEDEILSCHNLTNRCMRTSYMLDLLRTQGRNGAVALLESLMIHYPTLYTQVTGRKPSTEPSRFSGLIKYSELTEYLVRAVTGMQKELQEARCEAGRMSARCASLELEIGQIMEQEEKSRCLQSENERMQRYLCSLQRDVTKLKDEKCDLYIRYTAAIEEQSAVNERLHNLNLQVSDFHSSLFCTLGNSEMHRKIFFFLLVTQSCHPQGRGGRQAWCFPEPRGGTRQAETLHDEQGFQEQAAGPRAGSRVQEMGGQSRWNQAAGSAELDKRNRVSQGKAFQWKNLSKGARLDN
;
A
#
# COMPACT_ATOMS: atom_id res chain seq x y z
N MET A 1 17.67 -79.50 19.38
CA MET A 1 16.30 -80.01 19.15
C MET A 1 15.34 -78.91 19.58
N TRP A 2 15.00 -77.99 18.67
CA TRP A 2 14.01 -76.94 18.94
C TRP A 2 12.81 -77.25 18.05
N LEU A 3 11.71 -77.64 18.68
CA LEU A 3 10.47 -78.02 18.03
C LEU A 3 9.93 -76.82 17.26
N CYS A 4 9.88 -76.98 15.93
CA CYS A 4 9.14 -76.11 15.03
C CYS A 4 7.65 -76.29 15.34
N GLN A 5 7.04 -75.32 16.02
CA GLN A 5 5.59 -75.29 16.22
C GLN A 5 4.94 -74.59 15.02
N PRO A 6 3.96 -75.20 14.34
CA PRO A 6 3.36 -74.65 13.13
C PRO A 6 2.35 -73.56 13.49
N SER A 7 2.79 -72.34 13.78
CA SER A 7 1.89 -71.27 14.25
C SER A 7 1.18 -70.48 13.12
N ALA A 8 1.67 -70.53 11.88
CA ALA A 8 1.10 -69.77 10.76
C ALA A 8 -0.11 -70.46 10.07
N HIS A 9 -0.22 -71.78 10.18
CA HIS A 9 -1.27 -72.55 9.50
C HIS A 9 -2.63 -72.51 10.21
N HIS A 10 -2.69 -72.11 11.48
CA HIS A 10 -3.90 -72.25 12.29
C HIS A 10 -4.96 -71.14 12.15
N LEU A 11 -4.60 -69.90 11.79
CA LEU A 11 -5.63 -68.86 11.50
C LEU A 11 -6.51 -69.27 10.30
N LYS A 12 -5.95 -70.12 9.43
CA LYS A 12 -6.65 -70.69 8.28
C LYS A 12 -7.59 -71.84 8.64
N GLU A 13 -7.48 -72.41 9.84
CA GLU A 13 -8.26 -73.58 10.29
C GLU A 13 -9.48 -73.20 11.15
N MET A 14 -9.43 -72.09 11.88
CA MET A 14 -10.54 -71.61 12.71
C MET A 14 -11.78 -71.27 11.88
N GLY A 15 -12.99 -71.42 12.43
CA GLY A 15 -14.25 -70.99 11.78
C GLY A 15 -14.37 -69.46 11.63
N GLU A 16 -15.29 -68.97 10.78
CA GLU A 16 -15.55 -67.52 10.67
C GLU A 16 -16.04 -66.93 11.99
N GLU A 17 -17.02 -67.59 12.61
CA GLU A 17 -17.61 -67.19 13.89
C GLU A 17 -16.55 -67.16 14.98
N GLU A 18 -15.68 -68.18 15.07
CA GLU A 18 -14.60 -68.23 16.06
C GLU A 18 -13.60 -67.08 15.91
N LEU A 19 -13.28 -66.69 14.67
CA LEU A 19 -12.39 -65.56 14.39
C LEU A 19 -13.02 -64.23 14.82
N TRP A 20 -14.31 -64.04 14.54
CA TRP A 20 -15.02 -62.81 14.89
C TRP A 20 -15.35 -62.71 16.38
N GLU A 21 -15.66 -63.82 17.06
CA GLU A 21 -15.80 -63.84 18.53
C GLU A 21 -14.49 -63.40 19.19
N LEU A 22 -13.35 -63.93 18.74
CA LEU A 22 -12.03 -63.52 19.25
C LEU A 22 -11.74 -62.02 19.08
N ILE A 23 -12.12 -61.45 17.92
CA ILE A 23 -11.99 -60.02 17.62
C ILE A 23 -12.96 -59.21 18.49
N ASN A 24 -14.19 -59.67 18.66
CA ASN A 24 -15.24 -58.99 19.42
C ASN A 24 -14.95 -58.96 20.92
N ASP A 25 -14.45 -60.06 21.49
CA ASP A 25 -13.99 -60.15 22.87
C ASP A 25 -12.89 -59.13 23.18
N ASN A 26 -12.10 -58.77 22.16
CA ASN A 26 -11.02 -57.80 22.26
C ASN A 26 -11.34 -56.46 21.58
N ARG A 27 -12.59 -56.21 21.16
CA ARG A 27 -12.97 -55.06 20.31
C ARG A 27 -12.57 -53.72 20.92
N HIS A 28 -12.75 -53.57 22.23
CA HIS A 28 -12.37 -52.35 22.94
C HIS A 28 -10.85 -52.09 22.88
N ARG A 29 -10.04 -53.12 23.09
CA ARG A 29 -8.57 -53.03 23.05
C ARG A 29 -8.08 -52.71 21.64
N ILE A 30 -8.67 -53.35 20.64
CA ILE A 30 -8.35 -53.11 19.23
C ILE A 30 -8.74 -51.68 18.84
N SER A 31 -9.93 -51.22 19.22
CA SER A 31 -10.42 -49.88 18.90
C SER A 31 -9.54 -48.75 19.49
N LEU A 32 -9.00 -48.96 20.70
CA LEU A 32 -8.09 -48.01 21.34
C LEU A 32 -6.65 -48.10 20.83
N GLY A 33 -6.16 -49.32 20.58
CA GLY A 33 -4.76 -49.57 20.26
C GLY A 33 -4.41 -49.33 18.80
N VAL A 34 -5.36 -49.54 17.88
CA VAL A 34 -5.10 -49.53 16.44
C VAL A 34 -5.35 -48.16 15.84
N ARG A 35 -4.42 -47.73 14.99
CA ARG A 35 -4.59 -46.58 14.09
C ARG A 35 -5.00 -47.07 12.70
N PRO A 36 -6.19 -46.68 12.20
CA PRO A 36 -6.67 -47.11 10.88
C PRO A 36 -5.70 -46.76 9.75
N CYS A 37 -5.11 -45.56 9.75
CA CYS A 37 -4.16 -45.10 8.72
C CYS A 37 -2.91 -45.99 8.55
N ILE A 38 -2.57 -46.80 9.55
CA ILE A 38 -1.42 -47.74 9.47
C ILE A 38 -1.86 -49.08 8.89
N VAL A 39 -3.11 -49.49 9.14
CA VAL A 39 -3.64 -50.82 8.83
C VAL A 39 -4.36 -50.86 7.48
N ILE A 40 -5.06 -49.78 7.13
CA ILE A 40 -5.82 -49.64 5.88
C ILE A 40 -4.98 -49.96 4.62
N PRO A 41 -3.71 -49.51 4.48
CA PRO A 41 -2.91 -49.84 3.30
C PRO A 41 -2.77 -51.35 3.08
N TYR A 42 -2.59 -52.13 4.16
CA TYR A 42 -2.53 -53.58 4.09
C TYR A 42 -3.90 -54.21 3.79
N LEU A 43 -4.97 -53.72 4.42
CA LEU A 43 -6.33 -54.21 4.19
C LEU A 43 -6.80 -53.98 2.74
N ARG A 44 -6.40 -52.86 2.13
CA ARG A 44 -6.59 -52.61 0.69
C ARG A 44 -5.80 -53.58 -0.18
N GLN A 45 -4.55 -53.87 0.19
CA GLN A 45 -3.73 -54.86 -0.50
C GLN A 45 -4.34 -56.28 -0.42
N ALA A 46 -4.94 -56.62 0.72
CA ALA A 46 -5.67 -57.88 0.93
C ALA A 46 -7.04 -57.92 0.24
N ARG A 47 -7.46 -56.82 -0.42
CA ARG A 47 -8.76 -56.66 -1.11
C ARG A 47 -9.98 -56.86 -0.20
N VAL A 48 -9.85 -56.52 1.09
CA VAL A 48 -10.98 -56.51 2.04
C VAL A 48 -11.55 -55.11 2.28
N LEU A 49 -10.83 -54.05 1.85
CA LEU A 49 -11.32 -52.68 1.83
C LEU A 49 -11.09 -52.06 0.46
N THR A 50 -12.01 -51.21 0.03
CA THR A 50 -11.93 -50.41 -1.21
C THR A 50 -11.34 -49.02 -0.95
N GLU A 51 -11.07 -48.25 -2.02
CA GLU A 51 -10.62 -46.86 -1.88
C GLU A 51 -11.71 -45.98 -1.22
N MET A 52 -12.98 -46.25 -1.53
CA MET A 52 -14.11 -45.52 -0.96
C MET A 52 -14.24 -45.76 0.55
N ASP A 53 -14.04 -47.01 1.00
CA ASP A 53 -14.05 -47.34 2.43
C ASP A 53 -12.92 -46.62 3.18
N GLU A 54 -11.74 -46.47 2.58
CA GLU A 54 -10.63 -45.71 3.18
C GLU A 54 -11.00 -44.24 3.38
N ASP A 55 -11.54 -43.60 2.35
CA ASP A 55 -11.96 -42.20 2.41
C ASP A 55 -13.04 -42.00 3.48
N GLU A 56 -13.99 -42.93 3.58
CA GLU A 56 -15.03 -42.89 4.61
C GLU A 56 -14.42 -43.01 6.02
N ILE A 57 -13.51 -43.96 6.24
CA ILE A 57 -12.89 -44.16 7.56
C ILE A 57 -12.02 -42.95 7.97
N LEU A 58 -11.27 -42.36 7.03
CA LEU A 58 -10.29 -41.31 7.34
C LEU A 58 -10.91 -39.90 7.37
N SER A 59 -11.80 -39.60 6.42
CA SER A 59 -12.27 -38.25 6.13
C SER A 59 -13.65 -37.93 6.68
N CYS A 60 -14.43 -38.91 7.15
CA CYS A 60 -15.75 -38.63 7.73
C CYS A 60 -15.68 -37.76 8.99
N HIS A 61 -16.35 -36.60 8.95
CA HIS A 61 -16.45 -35.69 10.10
C HIS A 61 -17.27 -36.28 11.27
N ASN A 62 -18.11 -37.28 11.01
CA ASN A 62 -18.91 -37.98 12.02
C ASN A 62 -18.05 -38.84 12.97
N LEU A 63 -16.85 -39.24 12.53
CA LEU A 63 -15.93 -40.06 13.30
C LEU A 63 -14.90 -39.16 14.01
N THR A 64 -15.34 -38.48 15.07
CA THR A 64 -14.53 -37.46 15.77
C THR A 64 -13.22 -38.02 16.35
N ASN A 65 -13.27 -39.19 16.98
CA ASN A 65 -12.13 -39.83 17.64
C ASN A 65 -11.63 -41.05 16.85
N ARG A 66 -10.33 -41.34 16.92
CA ARG A 66 -9.68 -42.53 16.38
C ARG A 66 -10.40 -43.81 16.78
N CYS A 67 -10.82 -43.94 18.04
CA CYS A 67 -11.52 -45.14 18.50
C CYS A 67 -12.77 -45.41 17.66
N MET A 68 -13.55 -44.37 17.33
CA MET A 68 -14.75 -44.51 16.50
C MET A 68 -14.40 -44.87 15.06
N ARG A 69 -13.33 -44.28 14.50
CA ARG A 69 -12.82 -44.66 13.16
C ARG A 69 -12.41 -46.13 13.10
N THR A 70 -11.69 -46.61 14.12
CA THR A 70 -11.28 -48.01 14.21
C THR A 70 -12.48 -48.93 14.42
N SER A 71 -13.43 -48.57 15.29
CA SER A 71 -14.65 -49.36 15.48
C SER A 71 -15.47 -49.45 14.19
N TYR A 72 -15.63 -48.33 13.46
CA TYR A 72 -16.30 -48.31 12.16
C TYR A 72 -15.59 -49.19 11.12
N MET A 73 -14.26 -49.13 11.06
CA MET A 73 -13.46 -50.02 10.21
C MET A 73 -13.68 -51.51 10.57
N LEU A 74 -13.79 -51.86 11.85
CA LEU A 74 -14.09 -53.23 12.26
C LEU A 74 -15.48 -53.68 11.79
N ASP A 75 -16.47 -52.78 11.84
CA ASP A 75 -17.83 -53.06 11.39
C ASP A 75 -17.87 -53.27 9.87
N LEU A 76 -17.13 -52.48 9.09
CA LEU A 76 -16.94 -52.71 7.66
C LEU A 76 -16.26 -54.05 7.37
N LEU A 77 -15.19 -54.39 8.10
CA LEU A 77 -14.51 -55.67 7.94
C LEU A 77 -15.42 -56.85 8.30
N ARG A 78 -16.37 -56.69 9.23
CA ARG A 78 -17.37 -57.74 9.56
C ARG A 78 -18.21 -58.12 8.35
N THR A 79 -18.54 -57.17 7.47
CA THR A 79 -19.28 -57.43 6.23
C THR A 79 -18.50 -58.30 5.23
N GLN A 80 -17.17 -58.35 5.36
CA GLN A 80 -16.28 -59.17 4.53
C GLN A 80 -16.11 -60.61 5.05
N GLY A 81 -16.82 -60.97 6.13
CA GLY A 81 -16.84 -62.29 6.73
C GLY A 81 -15.46 -62.78 7.16
N ARG A 82 -15.16 -64.05 6.88
CA ARG A 82 -13.87 -64.68 7.20
C ARG A 82 -12.65 -63.90 6.69
N ASN A 83 -12.73 -63.37 5.47
CA ASN A 83 -11.58 -62.69 4.85
C ASN A 83 -11.23 -61.40 5.58
N GLY A 84 -12.24 -60.64 6.03
CA GLY A 84 -12.05 -59.43 6.85
C GLY A 84 -11.38 -59.74 8.18
N ALA A 85 -11.81 -60.80 8.87
CA ALA A 85 -11.20 -61.21 10.14
C ALA A 85 -9.75 -61.68 9.99
N VAL A 86 -9.46 -62.52 8.98
CA VAL A 86 -8.10 -62.99 8.73
C VAL A 86 -7.18 -61.82 8.35
N ALA A 87 -7.62 -60.95 7.44
CA ALA A 87 -6.84 -59.78 7.03
C ALA A 87 -6.59 -58.82 8.21
N LEU A 88 -7.57 -58.64 9.11
CA LEU A 88 -7.38 -57.86 10.32
C LEU A 88 -6.31 -58.48 11.21
N LEU A 89 -6.41 -59.78 11.52
CA LEU A 89 -5.44 -60.45 12.39
C LEU A 89 -4.03 -60.48 11.78
N GLU A 90 -3.92 -60.69 10.47
CA GLU A 90 -2.64 -60.58 9.74
C GLU A 90 -2.08 -59.15 9.82
N SER A 91 -2.92 -58.14 9.66
CA SER A 91 -2.49 -56.74 9.76
C SER A 91 -2.03 -56.35 11.18
N LEU A 92 -2.68 -56.89 12.21
CA LEU A 92 -2.27 -56.74 13.61
C LEU A 92 -0.94 -57.45 13.86
N MET A 93 -0.75 -58.64 13.28
CA MET A 93 0.50 -59.37 13.38
C MET A 93 1.67 -58.58 12.81
N ILE A 94 1.46 -57.85 11.71
CA ILE A 94 2.50 -57.05 11.02
C ILE A 94 2.76 -55.72 11.75
N HIS A 95 1.72 -54.95 12.05
CA HIS A 95 1.87 -53.57 12.53
C HIS A 95 1.80 -53.41 14.05
N TYR A 96 1.17 -54.36 14.76
CA TYR A 96 0.95 -54.30 16.21
C TYR A 96 1.20 -55.67 16.88
N PRO A 97 2.44 -56.20 16.82
CA PRO A 97 2.74 -57.56 17.28
C PRO A 97 2.37 -57.82 18.75
N THR A 98 2.50 -56.81 19.60
CA THR A 98 2.10 -56.89 21.02
C THR A 98 0.58 -57.00 21.20
N LEU A 99 -0.20 -56.25 20.41
CA LEU A 99 -1.65 -56.31 20.43
C LEU A 99 -2.15 -57.63 19.83
N TYR A 100 -1.51 -58.12 18.77
CA TYR A 100 -1.82 -59.42 18.18
C TYR A 100 -1.68 -60.56 19.21
N THR A 101 -0.59 -60.60 19.96
CA THR A 101 -0.40 -61.59 21.04
C THR A 101 -1.42 -61.45 22.16
N GLN A 102 -1.83 -60.22 22.47
CA GLN A 102 -2.85 -59.95 23.48
C GLN A 102 -4.26 -60.39 23.06
N VAL A 103 -4.58 -60.30 21.77
CA VAL A 103 -5.89 -60.69 21.21
C VAL A 103 -5.96 -62.20 21.00
N THR A 104 -4.90 -62.80 20.41
CA THR A 104 -4.91 -64.20 19.98
C THR A 104 -4.27 -65.16 20.97
N GLY A 105 -3.50 -64.66 21.95
CA GLY A 105 -2.67 -65.47 22.85
C GLY A 105 -1.45 -66.09 22.15
N ARG A 106 -1.19 -65.76 20.88
CA ARG A 106 -0.17 -66.42 20.03
C ARG A 106 0.99 -65.47 19.71
N LYS A 107 2.17 -66.05 19.46
CA LYS A 107 3.33 -65.28 18.98
C LYS A 107 3.10 -64.85 17.53
N PRO A 108 3.44 -63.60 17.15
CA PRO A 108 3.36 -63.14 15.77
C PRO A 108 4.31 -63.98 14.91
N SER A 109 3.81 -64.56 13.82
CA SER A 109 4.65 -65.30 12.90
C SER A 109 5.64 -64.34 12.23
N THR A 110 6.93 -64.70 12.25
CA THR A 110 7.99 -63.97 11.53
C THR A 110 8.21 -64.53 10.13
N GLU A 111 7.44 -65.54 9.72
CA GLU A 111 7.55 -66.08 8.38
C GLU A 111 7.10 -65.01 7.37
N PRO A 112 7.96 -64.64 6.41
CA PRO A 112 7.64 -63.62 5.43
C PRO A 112 6.42 -64.11 4.64
N SER A 113 5.32 -63.36 4.79
CA SER A 113 4.05 -63.66 4.13
C SER A 113 4.24 -63.75 2.61
N ARG A 114 3.20 -64.29 1.95
CA ARG A 114 2.97 -64.54 0.51
C ARG A 114 3.78 -63.73 -0.53
N PHE A 115 4.25 -62.54 -0.18
CA PHE A 115 5.17 -61.70 -0.94
C PHE A 115 6.54 -62.34 -1.25
N SER A 116 7.06 -63.22 -0.38
CA SER A 116 8.36 -63.90 -0.59
C SER A 116 8.42 -64.80 -1.83
N GLY A 117 7.26 -65.20 -2.37
CA GLY A 117 7.16 -65.93 -3.63
C GLY A 117 6.98 -65.07 -4.88
N LEU A 118 6.76 -63.75 -4.74
CA LEU A 118 6.48 -62.84 -5.86
C LEU A 118 7.72 -62.09 -6.38
N ILE A 119 8.68 -61.77 -5.51
CA ILE A 119 9.85 -60.97 -5.86
C ILE A 119 11.08 -61.49 -5.10
N LYS A 120 12.24 -61.55 -5.79
CA LYS A 120 13.50 -61.93 -5.15
C LYS A 120 13.98 -60.80 -4.24
N TYR A 121 14.63 -61.14 -3.12
CA TYR A 121 15.18 -60.16 -2.18
C TYR A 121 16.10 -59.12 -2.83
N SER A 122 16.89 -59.52 -3.84
CA SER A 122 17.76 -58.61 -4.59
C SER A 122 16.97 -57.53 -5.36
N GLU A 123 15.89 -57.94 -6.02
CA GLU A 123 15.01 -57.05 -6.81
C GLU A 123 14.23 -56.12 -5.88
N LEU A 124 13.76 -56.62 -4.73
CA LEU A 124 13.10 -55.80 -3.71
C LEU A 124 14.04 -54.73 -3.17
N THR A 125 15.28 -55.10 -2.86
CA THR A 125 16.28 -54.18 -2.31
C THR A 125 16.62 -53.08 -3.32
N GLU A 126 16.84 -53.45 -4.59
CA GLU A 126 17.10 -52.47 -5.66
C GLU A 126 15.92 -51.51 -5.85
N TYR A 127 14.69 -52.03 -5.86
CA TYR A 127 13.49 -51.20 -5.97
C TYR A 127 13.38 -50.19 -4.83
N LEU A 128 13.57 -50.64 -3.59
CA LEU A 128 13.50 -49.78 -2.41
C LEU A 128 14.61 -48.72 -2.41
N VAL A 129 15.85 -49.10 -2.74
CA VAL A 129 16.96 -48.15 -2.86
C VAL A 129 16.66 -47.10 -3.91
N ARG A 130 16.16 -47.49 -5.09
CA ARG A 130 15.79 -46.56 -6.15
C ARG A 130 14.65 -45.62 -5.75
N ALA A 131 13.61 -46.15 -5.09
CA ALA A 131 12.49 -45.35 -4.61
C ALA A 131 12.92 -44.34 -3.55
N VAL A 132 13.69 -44.77 -2.55
CA VAL A 132 14.20 -43.89 -1.49
C VAL A 132 15.14 -42.83 -2.07
N THR A 133 16.02 -43.20 -3.00
CA THR A 133 16.92 -42.24 -3.67
C THR A 133 16.15 -41.22 -4.50
N GLY A 134 15.09 -41.66 -5.20
CA GLY A 134 14.18 -40.78 -5.94
C GLY A 134 13.49 -39.76 -5.02
N MET A 135 12.89 -40.24 -3.92
CA MET A 135 12.25 -39.39 -2.92
C MET A 135 13.23 -38.40 -2.27
N GLN A 136 14.46 -38.83 -1.99
CA GLN A 136 15.50 -37.94 -1.46
C GLN A 136 15.87 -36.82 -2.45
N LYS A 137 15.94 -37.15 -3.74
CA LYS A 137 16.20 -36.16 -4.80
C LYS A 137 15.06 -35.14 -4.91
N GLU A 138 13.81 -35.61 -4.96
CA GLU A 138 12.63 -34.75 -5.00
C GLU A 138 12.54 -33.83 -3.76
N LEU A 139 12.84 -34.37 -2.57
CA LEU A 139 12.89 -33.58 -1.35
C LEU A 139 13.96 -32.48 -1.42
N GLN A 140 15.14 -32.79 -1.98
CA GLN A 140 16.21 -31.81 -2.13
C GLN A 140 15.84 -30.72 -3.14
N GLU A 141 15.22 -31.09 -4.27
CA GLU A 141 14.71 -30.14 -5.27
C GLU A 141 13.64 -29.21 -4.66
N ALA A 142 12.70 -29.77 -3.88
CA ALA A 142 11.69 -28.98 -3.18
C ALA A 142 12.30 -28.00 -2.17
N ARG A 143 13.34 -28.41 -1.42
CA ARG A 143 14.09 -27.51 -0.52
C ARG A 143 14.80 -26.38 -1.28
N CYS A 144 15.41 -26.69 -2.42
CA CYS A 144 16.06 -25.68 -3.26
C CYS A 144 15.04 -24.67 -3.83
N GLU A 145 13.88 -25.12 -4.29
CA GLU A 145 12.80 -24.23 -4.75
C GLU A 145 12.27 -23.35 -3.60
N ALA A 146 12.04 -23.93 -2.42
CA ALA A 146 11.63 -23.17 -1.24
C ALA A 146 12.66 -22.08 -0.87
N GLY A 147 13.96 -22.39 -0.98
CA GLY A 147 15.03 -21.42 -0.80
C GLY A 147 14.99 -20.28 -1.83
N ARG A 148 14.79 -20.60 -3.13
CA ARG A 148 14.63 -19.59 -4.18
C ARG A 148 13.41 -18.70 -3.97
N MET A 149 12.28 -19.30 -3.59
CA MET A 149 11.06 -18.55 -3.29
C MET A 149 11.27 -17.61 -2.10
N SER A 150 11.90 -18.09 -1.02
CA SER A 150 12.18 -17.29 0.17
C SER A 150 13.10 -16.11 -0.12
N ALA A 151 14.16 -16.31 -0.92
CA ALA A 151 15.05 -15.23 -1.34
C ALA A 151 14.31 -14.18 -2.17
N ARG A 152 13.40 -14.61 -3.05
CA ARG A 152 12.55 -13.70 -3.83
C ARG A 152 11.58 -12.92 -2.94
N CYS A 153 10.96 -13.57 -1.96
CA CYS A 153 10.10 -12.91 -0.98
C CYS A 153 10.86 -11.82 -0.21
N ALA A 154 12.05 -12.14 0.32
CA ALA A 154 12.88 -11.16 1.02
C ALA A 154 13.27 -9.97 0.15
N SER A 155 13.57 -10.20 -1.14
CA SER A 155 13.86 -9.12 -2.09
C SER A 155 12.65 -8.22 -2.34
N LEU A 156 11.46 -8.80 -2.48
CA LEU A 156 10.22 -8.04 -2.69
C LEU A 156 9.81 -7.26 -1.44
N GLU A 157 10.01 -7.83 -0.24
CA GLU A 157 9.76 -7.14 1.02
C GLU A 157 10.66 -5.91 1.17
N LEU A 158 11.94 -6.02 0.77
CA LEU A 158 12.85 -4.88 0.74
C LEU A 158 12.39 -3.80 -0.25
N GLU A 159 11.98 -4.18 -1.45
CA GLU A 159 11.47 -3.25 -2.47
C GLU A 159 10.22 -2.52 -2.00
N ILE A 160 9.27 -3.24 -1.37
CA ILE A 160 8.09 -2.64 -0.75
C ILE A 160 8.50 -1.63 0.33
N GLY A 161 9.46 -1.98 1.20
CA GLY A 161 9.97 -1.07 2.21
C GLY A 161 10.55 0.21 1.63
N GLN A 162 11.32 0.11 0.54
CA GLN A 162 11.87 1.27 -0.17
C GLN A 162 10.78 2.14 -0.78
N ILE A 163 9.77 1.54 -1.42
CA ILE A 163 8.64 2.28 -2.00
C ILE A 163 7.85 3.01 -0.91
N MET A 164 7.61 2.37 0.23
CA MET A 164 6.93 3.01 1.37
C MET A 164 7.71 4.20 1.92
N GLU A 165 9.03 4.07 2.07
CA GLU A 165 9.88 5.18 2.53
C GLU A 165 9.88 6.35 1.52
N GLN A 166 9.92 6.04 0.22
CA GLN A 166 9.81 7.03 -0.85
C GLN A 166 8.46 7.74 -0.82
N GLU A 167 7.37 7.00 -0.61
CA GLU A 167 6.01 7.55 -0.50
C GLU A 167 5.88 8.47 0.72
N GLU A 168 6.45 8.09 1.87
CA GLU A 168 6.48 8.93 3.06
C GLU A 168 7.18 10.27 2.81
N LYS A 169 8.37 10.23 2.19
CA LYS A 169 9.13 11.43 1.82
C LYS A 169 8.32 12.30 0.86
N SER A 170 7.69 11.70 -0.15
CA SER A 170 6.86 12.42 -1.11
C SER A 170 5.67 13.09 -0.42
N ARG A 171 5.00 12.39 0.50
CA ARG A 171 3.88 12.92 1.27
C ARG A 171 4.28 14.08 2.18
N CYS A 172 5.45 13.97 2.84
CA CYS A 172 6.01 15.05 3.63
C CYS A 172 6.25 16.31 2.78
N LEU A 173 6.92 16.16 1.63
CA LEU A 173 7.18 17.26 0.70
C LEU A 173 5.88 17.89 0.18
N GLN A 174 4.87 17.07 -0.13
CA GLN A 174 3.56 17.56 -0.55
C GLN A 174 2.90 18.42 0.53
N SER A 175 2.90 17.96 1.78
CA SER A 175 2.32 18.72 2.91
C SER A 175 3.03 20.05 3.15
N GLU A 176 4.35 20.08 2.96
CA GLU A 176 5.14 21.30 3.07
C GLU A 176 4.82 22.27 1.93
N ASN A 177 4.68 21.75 0.70
CA ASN A 177 4.29 22.55 -0.45
C ASN A 177 2.91 23.19 -0.24
N GLU A 178 1.92 22.43 0.23
CA GLU A 178 0.58 22.93 0.56
C GLU A 178 0.61 24.00 1.66
N ARG A 179 1.51 23.86 2.64
CA ARG A 179 1.74 24.88 3.67
C ARG A 179 2.30 26.16 3.06
N MET A 180 3.31 26.05 2.21
CA MET A 180 3.90 27.20 1.52
C MET A 180 2.90 27.89 0.60
N GLN A 181 2.08 27.13 -0.14
CA GLN A 181 1.02 27.69 -0.99
C GLN A 181 0.02 28.50 -0.18
N ARG A 182 -0.43 27.98 0.97
CA ARG A 182 -1.33 28.72 1.89
C ARG A 182 -0.69 30.02 2.37
N TYR A 183 0.59 29.99 2.71
CA TYR A 183 1.34 31.18 3.12
C TYR A 183 1.44 32.21 1.99
N LEU A 184 1.77 31.78 0.76
CA LEU A 184 1.80 32.66 -0.42
C LEU A 184 0.43 33.27 -0.71
N CYS A 185 -0.64 32.49 -0.61
CA CYS A 185 -2.01 33.01 -0.75
C CYS A 185 -2.34 34.05 0.34
N SER A 186 -1.87 33.86 1.57
CA SER A 186 -2.04 34.87 2.64
C SER A 186 -1.32 36.16 2.29
N LEU A 187 -0.04 36.06 1.93
CA LEU A 187 0.77 37.22 1.59
C LEU A 187 0.20 37.97 0.37
N GLN A 188 -0.34 37.24 -0.61
CA GLN A 188 -1.01 37.85 -1.76
C GLN A 188 -2.25 38.66 -1.35
N ARG A 189 -3.04 38.18 -0.38
CA ARG A 189 -4.19 38.94 0.16
C ARG A 189 -3.72 40.20 0.86
N ASP A 190 -2.68 40.11 1.67
CA ASP A 190 -2.11 41.25 2.39
C ASP A 190 -1.57 42.31 1.41
N VAL A 191 -0.88 41.89 0.35
CA VAL A 191 -0.42 42.78 -0.73
C VAL A 191 -1.58 43.49 -1.42
N THR A 192 -2.66 42.76 -1.73
CA THR A 192 -3.86 43.39 -2.33
C THR A 192 -4.48 44.40 -1.38
N LYS A 193 -4.64 44.04 -0.10
CA LYS A 193 -5.17 44.96 0.92
C LYS A 193 -4.34 46.24 1.04
N LEU A 194 -3.01 46.12 1.07
CA LEU A 194 -2.11 47.28 1.12
C LEU A 194 -2.20 48.13 -0.15
N LYS A 195 -2.44 47.52 -1.33
CA LYS A 195 -2.69 48.26 -2.57
C LYS A 195 -3.99 49.05 -2.50
N ASP A 196 -5.05 48.46 -1.96
CA ASP A 196 -6.35 49.13 -1.80
C ASP A 196 -6.23 50.30 -0.81
N GLU A 197 -5.61 50.08 0.35
CA GLU A 197 -5.33 51.13 1.35
C GLU A 197 -4.47 52.27 0.77
N LYS A 198 -3.48 51.95 -0.07
CA LYS A 198 -2.69 52.93 -0.81
C LYS A 198 -3.60 53.75 -1.74
N CYS A 199 -4.44 53.12 -2.55
CA CYS A 199 -5.37 53.80 -3.45
C CYS A 199 -6.32 54.75 -2.69
N ASP A 200 -6.86 54.31 -1.54
CA ASP A 200 -7.70 55.13 -0.67
C ASP A 200 -6.97 56.37 -0.15
N LEU A 201 -5.68 56.24 0.17
CA LEU A 201 -4.84 57.37 0.54
C LEU A 201 -4.62 58.33 -0.63
N TYR A 202 -4.39 57.84 -1.85
CA TYR A 202 -4.27 58.70 -3.03
C TYR A 202 -5.55 59.47 -3.32
N ILE A 203 -6.72 58.84 -3.20
CA ILE A 203 -8.01 59.52 -3.40
C ILE A 203 -8.16 60.66 -2.38
N ARG A 204 -7.90 60.39 -1.10
CA ARG A 204 -7.97 61.42 -0.03
C ARG A 204 -6.95 62.54 -0.24
N TYR A 205 -5.74 62.20 -0.66
CA TYR A 205 -4.71 63.18 -0.95
C TYR A 205 -5.11 64.10 -2.11
N THR A 206 -5.59 63.54 -3.22
CA THR A 206 -6.06 64.33 -4.37
C THR A 206 -7.22 65.25 -3.96
N ALA A 207 -8.19 64.76 -3.20
CA ALA A 207 -9.29 65.58 -2.68
C ALA A 207 -8.79 66.74 -1.79
N ALA A 208 -7.79 66.51 -0.94
CA ALA A 208 -7.20 67.56 -0.10
C ALA A 208 -6.43 68.61 -0.94
N ILE A 209 -5.75 68.20 -2.01
CA ILE A 209 -5.09 69.12 -2.95
C ILE A 209 -6.12 69.94 -3.72
N GLU A 210 -7.22 69.34 -4.16
CA GLU A 210 -8.32 70.04 -4.82
C GLU A 210 -8.95 71.08 -3.89
N GLU A 211 -9.23 70.72 -2.63
CA GLU A 211 -9.71 71.65 -1.61
C GLU A 211 -8.72 72.80 -1.36
N GLN A 212 -7.42 72.49 -1.24
CA GLN A 212 -6.38 73.51 -1.10
C GLN A 212 -6.35 74.47 -2.30
N SER A 213 -6.49 73.94 -3.52
CA SER A 213 -6.55 74.76 -4.73
C SER A 213 -7.79 75.67 -4.75
N ALA A 214 -8.95 75.17 -4.36
CA ALA A 214 -10.18 75.96 -4.24
C ALA A 214 -10.07 77.06 -3.16
N VAL A 215 -9.41 76.79 -2.03
CA VAL A 215 -9.12 77.80 -1.00
C VAL A 215 -8.16 78.87 -1.54
N ASN A 216 -7.11 78.46 -2.26
CA ASN A 216 -6.17 79.39 -2.89
C ASN A 216 -6.83 80.30 -3.93
N GLU A 217 -7.76 79.78 -4.74
CA GLU A 217 -8.54 80.56 -5.68
C GLU A 217 -9.42 81.60 -4.98
N ARG A 218 -10.12 81.20 -3.90
CA ARG A 218 -10.90 82.14 -3.07
C ARG A 218 -10.03 83.23 -2.44
N LEU A 219 -8.87 82.85 -1.90
CA LEU A 219 -7.89 83.79 -1.34
C LEU A 219 -7.38 84.77 -2.41
N HIS A 220 -7.07 84.27 -3.61
CA HIS A 220 -6.64 85.11 -4.73
C HIS A 220 -7.74 86.10 -5.14
N ASN A 221 -8.99 85.63 -5.26
CA ASN A 221 -10.14 86.50 -5.57
C ASN A 221 -10.35 87.59 -4.50
N LEU A 222 -10.26 87.24 -3.22
CA LEU A 222 -10.36 88.21 -2.12
C LEU A 222 -9.21 89.23 -2.17
N ASN A 223 -7.99 88.79 -2.46
CA ASN A 223 -6.85 89.69 -2.63
C ASN A 223 -7.04 90.67 -3.80
N LEU A 224 -7.63 90.21 -4.91
CA LEU A 224 -8.00 91.09 -6.02
C LEU A 224 -9.03 92.14 -5.56
N GLN A 225 -10.09 91.74 -4.87
CA GLN A 225 -11.09 92.67 -4.31
C GLN A 225 -10.45 93.70 -3.36
N VAL A 226 -9.56 93.28 -2.45
CA VAL A 226 -8.84 94.19 -1.55
C VAL A 226 -7.98 95.19 -2.33
N SER A 227 -7.31 94.73 -3.38
CA SER A 227 -6.49 95.58 -4.25
C SER A 227 -7.33 96.59 -5.04
N ASP A 228 -8.51 96.18 -5.51
CA ASP A 228 -9.47 97.04 -6.18
C ASP A 228 -10.05 98.09 -5.22
N PHE A 229 -10.43 97.70 -4.00
CA PHE A 229 -10.87 98.63 -2.96
C PHE A 229 -9.76 99.62 -2.59
N HIS A 230 -8.52 99.18 -2.43
CA HIS A 230 -7.38 100.06 -2.16
C HIS A 230 -7.18 101.09 -3.29
N SER A 231 -7.30 100.65 -4.55
CA SER A 231 -7.20 101.53 -5.73
C SER A 231 -8.38 102.52 -5.80
N SER A 232 -9.59 102.09 -5.49
CA SER A 232 -10.79 102.95 -5.46
C SER A 232 -10.77 103.97 -4.31
N LEU A 233 -10.38 103.56 -3.10
CA LEU A 233 -10.10 104.46 -1.98
C LEU A 233 -9.02 105.47 -2.35
N PHE A 234 -7.97 105.04 -3.05
CA PHE A 234 -6.94 105.93 -3.55
C PHE A 234 -7.50 106.93 -4.57
N CYS A 235 -8.34 106.54 -5.53
CA CYS A 235 -8.95 107.47 -6.48
C CYS A 235 -9.89 108.48 -5.82
N THR A 236 -10.58 108.09 -4.74
CA THR A 236 -11.56 108.94 -4.04
C THR A 236 -10.91 109.88 -3.02
N LEU A 237 -9.87 109.43 -2.30
CA LEU A 237 -9.09 110.25 -1.38
C LEU A 237 -7.94 111.01 -2.09
N GLY A 238 -7.57 110.56 -3.29
CA GLY A 238 -6.46 111.04 -4.10
C GLY A 238 -6.81 112.24 -4.95
N ASN A 239 -7.07 113.36 -4.28
CA ASN A 239 -6.81 114.68 -4.85
C ASN A 239 -5.93 115.52 -3.91
N SER A 240 -5.02 114.86 -3.18
CA SER A 240 -4.01 115.54 -2.36
C SER A 240 -2.66 114.81 -2.38
N GLU A 241 -1.60 115.60 -2.51
CA GLU A 241 -0.19 115.21 -2.76
C GLU A 241 0.40 114.24 -1.72
N MET A 242 -0.21 114.19 -0.53
CA MET A 242 0.15 113.31 0.58
C MET A 242 -0.10 111.82 0.27
N HIS A 243 -1.13 111.52 -0.53
CA HIS A 243 -1.55 110.15 -0.83
C HIS A 243 -0.59 109.41 -1.77
N ARG A 244 0.10 110.15 -2.66
CA ARG A 244 1.13 109.58 -3.57
C ARG A 244 2.35 109.03 -2.83
N LYS A 245 2.76 109.67 -1.74
CA LYS A 245 3.94 109.27 -0.96
C LYS A 245 3.67 108.00 -0.14
N ILE A 246 2.46 107.85 0.40
CA ILE A 246 2.05 106.67 1.17
C ILE A 246 1.90 105.44 0.26
N PHE A 247 1.43 105.62 -0.98
CA PHE A 247 1.31 104.53 -1.98
C PHE A 247 2.66 103.88 -2.30
N PHE A 248 3.71 104.68 -2.52
CA PHE A 248 5.05 104.17 -2.77
C PHE A 248 5.59 103.37 -1.57
N PHE A 249 5.24 103.77 -0.35
CA PHE A 249 5.66 103.09 0.86
C PHE A 249 4.93 101.75 1.05
N LEU A 250 3.61 101.71 0.82
CA LEU A 250 2.79 100.49 0.96
C LEU A 250 3.09 99.43 -0.10
N LEU A 251 3.28 99.83 -1.37
CA LEU A 251 3.62 98.92 -2.48
C LEU A 251 4.98 98.24 -2.26
N VAL A 252 5.95 98.99 -1.70
CA VAL A 252 7.27 98.48 -1.33
C VAL A 252 7.16 97.52 -0.14
N THR A 253 6.30 97.77 0.84
CA THR A 253 6.10 96.84 1.97
C THR A 253 5.30 95.58 1.62
N GLN A 254 4.31 95.64 0.71
CA GLN A 254 3.54 94.47 0.27
C GLN A 254 4.36 93.51 -0.61
N SER A 255 5.36 94.04 -1.33
CA SER A 255 6.33 93.22 -2.09
C SER A 255 7.32 92.45 -1.19
N CYS A 256 7.35 92.73 0.12
CA CYS A 256 8.24 92.08 1.08
C CYS A 256 7.54 91.05 2.00
N HIS A 257 6.28 90.65 1.73
CA HIS A 257 5.68 89.53 2.46
C HIS A 257 6.12 88.21 1.80
N PRO A 258 6.79 87.28 2.53
CA PRO A 258 7.35 86.10 1.90
C PRO A 258 6.20 85.17 1.52
N GLN A 259 5.90 85.11 0.22
CA GLN A 259 5.13 84.04 -0.38
C GLN A 259 5.77 82.72 0.06
N GLY A 260 5.11 82.02 0.99
CA GLY A 260 5.61 80.81 1.60
C GLY A 260 6.11 79.84 0.53
N ARG A 261 7.41 79.56 0.56
CA ARG A 261 8.01 78.39 -0.09
C ARG A 261 7.45 77.15 0.60
N GLY A 262 6.23 76.76 0.25
CA GLY A 262 5.76 75.39 0.41
C GLY A 262 6.51 74.56 -0.61
N GLY A 263 7.43 73.73 -0.15
CA GLY A 263 8.37 72.98 -0.98
C GLY A 263 7.66 72.20 -2.07
N ARG A 264 7.88 72.64 -3.32
CA ARG A 264 7.98 71.72 -4.45
C ARG A 264 9.25 70.88 -4.24
N GLN A 265 9.21 69.95 -3.29
CA GLN A 265 10.08 68.80 -3.40
C GLN A 265 9.47 67.95 -4.51
N ALA A 266 10.12 67.97 -5.66
CA ALA A 266 9.95 66.98 -6.68
C ALA A 266 10.26 65.61 -6.06
N TRP A 267 9.24 64.96 -5.51
CA TRP A 267 9.29 63.53 -5.29
C TRP A 267 8.87 62.90 -6.60
N CYS A 268 9.87 62.62 -7.44
CA CYS A 268 9.75 61.73 -8.58
C CYS A 268 9.15 60.41 -8.09
N PHE A 269 7.86 60.19 -8.34
CA PHE A 269 7.29 58.86 -8.34
C PHE A 269 7.38 58.31 -9.77
N PRO A 270 7.97 57.13 -9.99
CA PRO A 270 8.05 56.56 -11.31
C PRO A 270 6.67 56.06 -11.78
N GLU A 271 6.33 56.40 -13.01
CA GLU A 271 5.18 55.85 -13.75
C GLU A 271 5.23 54.32 -13.88
N PRO A 272 4.06 53.66 -14.05
CA PRO A 272 3.98 52.23 -14.21
C PRO A 272 4.34 51.84 -15.65
N ARG A 273 5.58 51.43 -15.88
CA ARG A 273 5.93 50.70 -17.11
C ARG A 273 5.60 49.22 -16.95
N GLY A 274 4.49 48.82 -17.55
CA GLY A 274 4.34 47.45 -18.03
C GLY A 274 5.42 47.16 -19.06
N GLY A 275 6.05 45.99 -18.98
CA GLY A 275 7.05 45.58 -19.96
C GLY A 275 8.06 44.59 -19.41
N THR A 276 7.77 43.32 -19.65
CA THR A 276 8.74 42.21 -19.71
C THR A 276 10.09 42.60 -20.31
N ARG A 277 11.21 42.25 -19.65
CA ARG A 277 12.30 41.40 -20.14
C ARG A 277 13.64 41.71 -19.45
N GLN A 278 14.28 40.61 -19.06
CA GLN A 278 15.71 40.31 -19.15
C GLN A 278 16.68 41.17 -18.33
N ALA A 279 17.17 40.57 -17.25
CA ALA A 279 18.39 40.98 -16.56
C ALA A 279 19.58 40.22 -17.16
N GLU A 280 20.54 40.96 -17.73
CA GLU A 280 21.92 40.54 -17.94
C GLU A 280 22.83 41.41 -17.07
N THR A 281 23.40 40.74 -16.07
CA THR A 281 24.75 40.84 -15.46
C THR A 281 25.63 42.08 -15.70
N LEU A 282 26.24 42.59 -14.61
CA LEU A 282 27.70 42.56 -14.33
C LEU A 282 28.02 43.25 -12.97
N HIS A 283 28.67 42.49 -12.06
CA HIS A 283 29.94 42.75 -11.32
C HIS A 283 30.17 44.13 -10.65
N ASP A 284 30.72 44.32 -9.46
CA ASP A 284 31.54 43.59 -8.47
C ASP A 284 31.17 44.18 -7.07
N GLU A 285 31.54 43.74 -5.86
CA GLU A 285 32.75 43.10 -5.35
C GLU A 285 32.52 42.65 -3.88
N GLN A 286 33.43 41.80 -3.37
CA GLN A 286 33.74 41.47 -1.96
C GLN A 286 33.09 40.23 -1.32
N GLY A 287 33.88 39.16 -1.28
CA GLY A 287 33.69 37.99 -0.40
C GLY A 287 34.85 37.00 -0.57
N PHE A 288 35.79 37.03 0.37
CA PHE A 288 37.00 36.21 0.42
C PHE A 288 36.71 34.80 1.00
N GLN A 289 37.39 33.77 0.46
CA GLN A 289 37.63 32.40 0.97
C GLN A 289 36.44 31.44 1.18
N GLU A 290 36.41 30.29 0.48
CA GLU A 290 37.02 29.00 0.90
C GLU A 290 36.80 27.90 -0.16
N GLN A 291 37.58 26.82 -0.10
CA GLN A 291 37.88 25.83 -1.15
C GLN A 291 36.80 24.76 -1.38
N ALA A 292 36.66 24.27 -2.63
CA ALA A 292 36.89 22.87 -3.05
C ALA A 292 35.98 22.34 -4.19
N ALA A 293 36.63 21.86 -5.27
CA ALA A 293 36.30 20.74 -6.17
C ALA A 293 34.93 20.67 -6.93
N GLY A 294 35.01 20.57 -8.27
CA GLY A 294 33.89 20.26 -9.19
C GLY A 294 33.49 18.76 -9.22
N PRO A 295 32.72 18.24 -10.23
CA PRO A 295 32.51 18.80 -11.57
C PRO A 295 31.05 18.80 -12.14
N ARG A 296 30.92 19.61 -13.21
CA ARG A 296 29.92 19.68 -14.31
C ARG A 296 28.81 18.62 -14.39
N ALA A 297 27.56 19.09 -14.47
CA ALA A 297 26.46 18.44 -15.19
C ALA A 297 25.76 19.46 -16.10
N GLY A 298 25.54 19.06 -17.35
CA GLY A 298 25.10 19.92 -18.45
C GLY A 298 23.64 20.37 -18.42
N SER A 299 23.41 21.41 -19.21
CA SER A 299 22.12 21.98 -19.57
C SER A 299 21.09 20.93 -20.02
N ARG A 300 19.88 20.98 -19.45
CA ARG A 300 18.65 20.68 -20.17
C ARG A 300 17.47 21.43 -19.56
N VAL A 301 17.21 22.62 -20.09
CA VAL A 301 15.90 23.26 -20.03
C VAL A 301 15.07 22.63 -21.16
N GLN A 302 14.06 21.82 -20.81
CA GLN A 302 12.78 21.71 -21.53
C GLN A 302 11.86 20.67 -20.86
N GLU A 303 10.55 20.95 -20.94
CA GLU A 303 9.41 20.07 -20.64
C GLU A 303 8.84 20.03 -19.19
N MET A 304 8.44 21.18 -18.65
CA MET A 304 7.44 21.26 -17.56
C MET A 304 5.99 21.40 -18.08
N GLY A 305 5.70 20.89 -19.29
CA GLY A 305 4.35 20.90 -19.89
C GLY A 305 3.76 19.52 -20.21
N GLY A 306 4.57 18.46 -20.15
CA GLY A 306 4.15 17.10 -20.50
C GLY A 306 3.65 16.27 -19.31
N GLN A 307 4.23 16.44 -18.13
CA GLN A 307 4.04 15.53 -16.99
C GLN A 307 2.58 15.44 -16.50
N SER A 308 1.83 16.54 -16.53
CA SER A 308 0.44 16.56 -16.06
C SER A 308 -0.52 15.80 -16.98
N ARG A 309 -0.24 15.76 -18.29
CA ARG A 309 -1.07 15.02 -19.26
C ARG A 309 -0.76 13.52 -19.23
N TRP A 310 0.50 13.14 -18.99
CA TRP A 310 0.89 11.73 -18.82
C TRP A 310 0.36 11.13 -17.52
N ASN A 311 0.36 11.88 -16.41
CA ASN A 311 -0.16 11.39 -15.13
C ASN A 311 -1.69 11.23 -15.14
N GLN A 312 -2.43 12.10 -15.84
CA GLN A 312 -3.87 11.91 -16.04
C GLN A 312 -4.19 10.76 -17.01
N ALA A 313 -3.41 10.60 -18.09
CA ALA A 313 -3.60 9.48 -19.03
C ALA A 313 -3.25 8.12 -18.40
N ALA A 314 -2.19 8.05 -17.58
CA ALA A 314 -1.80 6.85 -16.86
C ALA A 314 -2.85 6.44 -15.81
N GLY A 315 -3.38 7.42 -15.04
CA GLY A 315 -4.46 7.16 -14.09
C GLY A 315 -5.74 6.65 -14.74
N SER A 316 -6.10 7.20 -15.91
CA SER A 316 -7.29 6.78 -16.66
C SER A 316 -7.13 5.39 -17.32
N ALA A 317 -5.93 5.06 -17.80
CA ALA A 317 -5.62 3.75 -18.38
C ALA A 317 -5.59 2.63 -17.32
N GLU A 318 -5.14 2.93 -16.11
CA GLU A 318 -5.07 1.95 -15.02
C GLU A 318 -6.45 1.66 -14.41
N LEU A 319 -7.32 2.68 -14.32
CA LEU A 319 -8.74 2.52 -13.97
C LEU A 319 -9.50 1.66 -14.99
N ASP A 320 -9.22 1.83 -16.29
CA ASP A 320 -9.87 1.07 -17.36
C ASP A 320 -9.42 -0.40 -17.41
N LYS A 321 -8.15 -0.69 -17.11
CA LYS A 321 -7.67 -2.08 -16.93
C LYS A 321 -8.31 -2.76 -15.72
N ARG A 322 -8.43 -2.05 -14.58
CA ARG A 322 -9.06 -2.59 -13.36
C ARG A 322 -10.54 -2.89 -13.57
N ASN A 323 -11.23 -2.07 -14.37
CA ASN A 323 -12.62 -2.27 -14.72
C ASN A 323 -12.80 -3.46 -15.69
N ARG A 324 -11.92 -3.63 -16.69
CA ARG A 324 -11.92 -4.81 -17.59
C ARG A 324 -11.64 -6.13 -16.87
N VAL A 325 -10.70 -6.15 -15.91
CA VAL A 325 -10.42 -7.35 -15.10
C VAL A 325 -11.62 -7.70 -14.21
N SER A 326 -12.31 -6.68 -13.67
CA SER A 326 -13.50 -6.87 -12.85
C SER A 326 -14.69 -7.40 -13.67
N GLN A 327 -14.88 -6.90 -14.90
CA GLN A 327 -15.90 -7.40 -15.82
C GLN A 327 -15.60 -8.83 -16.32
N GLY A 328 -14.33 -9.15 -16.60
CA GLY A 328 -13.90 -10.50 -16.98
C GLY A 328 -14.15 -11.54 -15.87
N LYS A 329 -13.83 -11.18 -14.63
CA LYS A 329 -14.15 -12.02 -13.45
C LYS A 329 -15.67 -12.17 -13.29
N ALA A 330 -16.45 -11.09 -13.38
CA ALA A 330 -17.91 -11.18 -13.27
C ALA A 330 -18.55 -12.06 -14.37
N PHE A 331 -17.99 -12.08 -15.58
CA PHE A 331 -18.44 -12.95 -16.67
C PHE A 331 -18.10 -14.43 -16.42
N GLN A 332 -16.91 -14.69 -15.85
CA GLN A 332 -16.47 -16.05 -15.50
C GLN A 332 -17.33 -16.66 -14.38
N TRP A 333 -17.69 -15.88 -13.35
CA TRP A 333 -18.57 -16.32 -12.25
C TRP A 333 -20.02 -16.59 -12.72
N LYS A 334 -20.53 -15.81 -13.69
CA LYS A 334 -21.86 -16.05 -14.28
C LYS A 334 -21.93 -17.33 -15.12
N ASN A 335 -20.83 -17.72 -15.77
CA ASN A 335 -20.77 -18.96 -16.55
C ASN A 335 -20.58 -20.20 -15.66
N LEU A 336 -19.79 -20.11 -14.58
CA LEU A 336 -19.69 -21.16 -13.55
C LEU A 336 -21.04 -21.44 -12.86
N SER A 337 -21.85 -20.41 -12.62
CA SER A 337 -23.19 -20.56 -12.01
C SER A 337 -24.26 -21.11 -12.96
N LYS A 338 -24.03 -21.06 -14.28
CA LYS A 338 -24.92 -21.65 -15.29
C LYS A 338 -24.55 -23.10 -15.64
N GLY A 339 -23.26 -23.46 -15.56
CA GLY A 339 -22.81 -24.85 -15.73
C GLY A 339 -23.29 -25.78 -14.60
N ALA A 340 -23.37 -25.29 -13.36
CA ALA A 340 -23.84 -26.07 -12.22
C ALA A 340 -25.37 -26.31 -12.16
N ARG A 341 -26.13 -25.92 -13.20
CA ARG A 341 -27.59 -26.05 -13.25
C ARG A 341 -28.10 -26.95 -14.39
N LEU A 342 -27.19 -27.60 -15.12
CA LEU A 342 -27.53 -28.54 -16.21
C LEU A 342 -27.11 -29.99 -15.93
N ASP A 343 -26.47 -30.27 -14.79
CA ASP A 343 -26.21 -31.63 -14.30
C ASP A 343 -27.08 -31.87 -13.06
N ASN A 344 -28.38 -32.08 -13.27
CA ASN A 344 -29.27 -32.81 -12.36
C ASN A 344 -30.47 -33.37 -13.11
#